data_AF-A0A376LA81-F1
#
_entry.id   AF-A0A376LA81-F1
#
_cell.length_a   1.000
_cell.length_b   1.000
_cell.length_c   1.000
_cell.angle_alpha   90.00
_cell.angle_beta   90.00
_cell.angle_gamma   90.00
#
_symmetry.space_group_name_H-M   'P 1'
#
loop_
_entity.id
_entity.type
_entity.pdbx_description
1 polymer ?
#
loop_
_entity_poly.entity_id
_entity_poly.type
_entity_poly.pdbx_seq_one_letter_code
_entity_poly.pdbx_strand_id
1 'polypeptide(L)'
;MGEVNRLQGTIRGGQFHVGAHRWPLGYTPAYQGPVDLFLRPWEVDISRRTSLDSPLPVQVLEASPKGHYTQLVVQPLGWYNEALTVVMHGDDAPQRGERLFVGLQHARLYNGDERIETRDEELALRTKRLIG
;
A
#
# COMPACT_ATOMS: atom_id res chain seq x y z
N MET A 1 -19.39 2.32 3.03
CA MET A 1 -18.32 1.71 2.20
C MET A 1 -17.24 2.79 2.08
N GLY A 2 -16.13 2.66 2.81
CA GLY A 2 -15.11 3.72 2.85
C GLY A 2 -14.27 3.76 1.57
N GLU A 3 -13.55 4.87 1.37
CA GLU A 3 -12.56 5.03 0.30
C GLU A 3 -11.46 3.95 0.40
N VAL A 4 -10.98 3.48 -0.75
CA VAL A 4 -9.92 2.47 -0.84
C VAL A 4 -9.08 2.77 -2.08
N ASN A 5 -7.77 2.72 -1.91
CA ASN A 5 -6.80 2.73 -2.99
C ASN A 5 -6.66 1.33 -3.56
N ARG A 6 -6.47 1.26 -4.87
CA ARG A 6 -6.07 0.05 -5.58
C ARG A 6 -4.67 0.29 -6.15
N LEU A 7 -3.83 -0.74 -6.11
CA LEU A 7 -2.55 -0.80 -6.81
C LEU A 7 -2.48 -2.12 -7.56
N GLN A 8 -2.33 -2.06 -8.89
CA GLN A 8 -2.06 -3.23 -9.70
C GLN A 8 -0.57 -3.56 -9.64
N GLY A 9 -0.26 -4.85 -9.55
CA GLY A 9 1.13 -5.28 -9.51
C GLY A 9 1.31 -6.77 -9.77
N THR A 10 2.47 -7.29 -9.40
CA THR A 10 2.81 -8.71 -9.56
C THR A 10 3.54 -9.20 -8.32
N ILE A 11 3.17 -10.38 -7.81
CA ILE A 11 3.95 -11.07 -6.79
C ILE A 11 5.02 -11.92 -7.47
N ARG A 12 6.27 -11.77 -7.03
CA ARG A 12 7.41 -12.61 -7.43
C ARG A 12 8.28 -12.93 -6.23
N GLY A 13 8.38 -14.21 -5.87
CA GLY A 13 8.95 -14.64 -4.61
C GLY A 13 8.18 -14.05 -3.44
N GLY A 14 8.91 -13.47 -2.47
CA GLY A 14 8.32 -12.77 -1.32
C GLY A 14 8.22 -11.25 -1.51
N GLN A 15 7.99 -10.79 -2.73
CA GLN A 15 7.96 -9.36 -3.08
C GLN A 15 6.70 -9.03 -3.88
N PHE A 16 6.09 -7.87 -3.58
CA PHE A 16 5.08 -7.25 -4.42
C PHE A 16 5.74 -6.18 -5.30
N HIS A 17 5.51 -6.25 -6.60
CA HIS A 17 6.12 -5.37 -7.58
C HIS A 17 5.11 -4.43 -8.20
N VAL A 18 5.45 -3.14 -8.22
CA VAL A 18 4.76 -2.09 -8.96
C VAL A 18 5.75 -1.46 -9.94
N GLY A 19 5.87 -2.05 -11.13
CA GLY A 19 6.87 -1.70 -12.15
C GLY A 19 8.29 -1.89 -11.60
N ALA A 20 9.06 -0.81 -11.48
CA ALA A 20 10.42 -0.87 -10.93
C ALA A 20 10.48 -0.93 -9.39
N HIS A 21 9.38 -0.62 -8.70
CA HIS A 21 9.33 -0.56 -7.25
C HIS A 21 8.91 -1.91 -6.67
N ARG A 22 9.45 -2.27 -5.51
CA ARG A 22 9.17 -3.53 -4.84
C ARG A 22 9.02 -3.34 -3.33
N TRP A 23 8.06 -4.04 -2.75
CA TRP A 23 7.86 -4.13 -1.31
C TRP A 23 8.14 -5.55 -0.84
N PRO A 24 8.89 -5.73 0.26
CA PRO A 24 8.99 -7.01 0.91
C PRO A 24 7.65 -7.39 1.53
N LEU A 25 7.17 -8.60 1.26
CA LEU A 25 5.95 -9.12 1.90
C LEU A 25 6.22 -9.77 3.26
N GLY A 26 7.47 -10.13 3.55
CA GLY A 26 7.85 -10.86 4.78
C GLY A 26 7.48 -12.35 4.76
N TYR A 27 6.88 -12.84 3.68
CA TYR A 27 6.58 -14.24 3.40
C TYR A 27 6.60 -14.48 1.89
N THR A 28 6.56 -15.75 1.48
CA THR A 28 6.45 -16.13 0.07
C THR A 28 5.05 -16.69 -0.17
N PRO A 29 4.14 -15.92 -0.82
CA PRO A 29 2.80 -16.41 -1.14
C PRO A 29 2.87 -17.62 -2.07
N ALA A 30 1.94 -18.57 -1.93
CA ALA A 30 1.84 -19.71 -2.84
C ALA A 30 1.52 -19.26 -4.27
N TYR A 31 0.63 -18.26 -4.40
CA TYR A 31 0.34 -17.63 -5.67
C TYR A 31 1.47 -16.67 -6.10
N GLN A 32 1.84 -16.74 -7.37
CA GLN A 32 2.86 -15.91 -8.00
C GLN A 32 2.30 -15.42 -9.33
N GLY A 33 2.34 -14.12 -9.59
CA GLY A 33 1.68 -13.55 -10.76
C GLY A 33 0.97 -12.22 -10.51
N PRO A 34 0.13 -11.77 -11.46
CA PRO A 34 -0.60 -10.51 -11.37
C PRO A 34 -1.57 -10.48 -10.19
N VAL A 35 -1.66 -9.34 -9.51
CA VAL A 35 -2.54 -9.16 -8.34
C VAL A 35 -3.05 -7.72 -8.27
N ASP A 36 -4.16 -7.57 -7.58
CA ASP A 36 -4.65 -6.30 -7.08
C ASP A 36 -4.34 -6.16 -5.60
N LEU A 37 -3.81 -5.00 -5.22
CA LEU A 37 -3.53 -4.64 -3.83
C LEU A 37 -4.47 -3.53 -3.40
N PHE A 38 -5.16 -3.72 -2.28
CA PHE A 38 -6.12 -2.74 -1.75
C PHE A 38 -5.71 -2.20 -0.38
N LEU A 39 -5.71 -0.88 -0.26
CA LEU A 39 -5.30 -0.14 0.94
C LEU A 39 -6.30 0.96 1.27
N ARG A 40 -6.64 1.11 2.54
CA ARG A 40 -7.32 2.31 3.02
C ARG A 40 -6.36 3.50 3.01
N PRO A 41 -6.84 4.74 2.90
CA PRO A 41 -5.96 5.91 2.93
C PRO A 41 -5.01 6.01 4.14
N TRP A 42 -5.43 5.52 5.31
CA TRP A 42 -4.61 5.49 6.54
C TRP A 42 -3.70 4.27 6.66
N GLU A 43 -3.87 3.27 5.78
CA GLU A 43 -3.00 2.08 5.70
C GLU A 43 -1.78 2.34 4.78
N VAL A 44 -1.73 3.50 4.12
CA VAL A 44 -0.61 3.92 3.28
C VAL A 44 0.38 4.71 4.14
N ASP A 45 1.61 4.22 4.25
CA ASP A 45 2.69 4.94 4.91
C ASP A 45 3.24 6.05 4.00
N ILE A 46 3.65 7.18 4.56
CA ILE A 46 4.24 8.31 3.83
C ILE A 46 5.56 8.72 4.44
N SER A 47 6.56 8.90 3.58
CA SER A 47 7.88 9.37 3.96
C SER A 47 8.39 10.45 3.00
N ARG A 48 9.20 11.37 3.53
CA ARG A 48 9.97 12.34 2.72
C ARG A 48 11.24 11.73 2.12
N ARG A 49 11.63 10.53 2.56
CA ARG A 49 12.82 9.80 2.11
C ARG A 49 12.45 8.39 1.65
N THR A 50 13.08 7.93 0.58
CA THR A 50 12.90 6.55 0.11
C THR A 50 13.50 5.56 1.10
N SER A 51 12.83 4.42 1.26
CA SER A 51 13.28 3.27 2.06
C SER A 51 12.79 1.97 1.39
N LEU A 52 13.15 0.83 1.98
CA LEU A 52 12.60 -0.47 1.54
C LEU A 52 11.08 -0.58 1.81
N ASP A 53 10.60 0.07 2.87
CA ASP A 53 9.20 0.04 3.28
C ASP A 53 8.36 1.07 2.51
N SER A 54 8.99 2.17 2.07
CA SER A 54 8.37 3.28 1.33
C SER A 54 9.17 3.56 0.03
N PRO A 55 9.12 2.66 -0.98
CA PRO A 55 9.93 2.74 -2.19
C PRO A 55 9.27 3.53 -3.33
N LEU A 56 7.94 3.70 -3.35
CA LEU A 56 7.23 4.28 -4.50
C LEU A 56 7.21 5.81 -4.42
N PRO A 57 7.91 6.53 -5.31
CA PRO A 57 7.85 7.98 -5.35
C PRO A 57 6.48 8.44 -5.84
N VAL A 58 5.95 9.47 -5.18
CA VAL A 58 4.70 10.13 -5.53
C VAL A 58 4.89 11.65 -5.53
N GLN A 59 4.01 12.36 -6.22
CA GLN A 59 3.91 13.82 -6.16
C GLN A 59 2.57 14.22 -5.56
N VAL A 60 2.58 15.18 -4.62
CA VAL A 60 1.35 15.72 -4.03
C VAL A 60 0.60 16.54 -5.08
N LEU A 61 -0.66 16.18 -5.34
CA LEU A 61 -1.57 16.96 -6.17
C LEU A 61 -2.39 17.92 -5.31
N GLU A 62 -2.85 17.45 -4.16
CA GLU A 62 -3.70 18.19 -3.25
C GLU A 62 -3.39 17.84 -1.79
N ALA A 63 -3.52 18.84 -0.91
CA ALA A 63 -3.40 18.67 0.53
C ALA A 63 -4.59 19.38 1.21
N SER A 64 -5.38 18.61 1.95
CA SER A 64 -6.59 19.05 2.62
C SER A 64 -6.49 18.77 4.12
N PRO A 65 -6.18 19.79 4.95
CA PRO A 65 -6.20 19.64 6.41
C PRO A 65 -7.60 19.29 6.92
N LYS A 66 -7.69 18.30 7.82
CA LYS A 66 -8.94 17.80 8.44
C LYS A 66 -8.84 17.84 9.97
N GLY A 67 -8.27 18.92 10.52
CA GLY A 67 -8.01 19.06 11.95
C GLY A 67 -6.71 18.35 12.33
N HIS A 68 -6.80 17.10 12.80
CA HIS A 68 -5.66 16.35 13.35
C HIS A 68 -4.90 15.48 12.34
N TYR A 69 -5.28 15.56 11.06
CA TYR A 69 -4.59 14.92 9.94
C TYR A 69 -4.74 15.76 8.69
N THR A 70 -3.91 15.48 7.69
CA THR A 70 -4.04 16.02 6.34
C THR A 70 -4.38 14.89 5.39
N GLN A 71 -5.47 15.03 4.65
CA GLN A 71 -5.76 14.14 3.53
C GLN A 71 -5.01 14.65 2.31
N LEU A 72 -4.23 13.78 1.69
CA LEU A 72 -3.46 14.05 0.49
C LEU A 72 -4.07 13.30 -0.68
N VAL A 73 -4.05 13.92 -1.85
CA VAL A 73 -4.17 13.22 -3.13
C VAL A 73 -2.79 13.24 -3.76
N VAL A 74 -2.24 12.07 -4.07
CA VAL A 74 -0.87 11.93 -4.60
C VAL A 74 -0.87 11.13 -5.89
N GLN A 75 -0.02 11.53 -6.84
CA GLN A 75 0.18 10.83 -8.10
C GLN A 75 1.47 9.99 -8.00
N PRO A 76 1.40 8.65 -8.12
CA PRO A 76 2.58 7.83 -8.35
C PRO A 76 3.37 8.28 -9.57
N LEU A 77 4.68 8.40 -9.40
CA LEU A 77 5.58 8.78 -10.49
C LEU A 77 6.01 7.53 -11.25
N GLY A 78 5.83 7.55 -12.58
CA GLY A 78 6.21 6.45 -13.46
C GLY A 78 5.00 5.89 -14.20
N TRP A 79 4.75 4.59 -14.05
CA TRP A 79 3.86 3.82 -14.92
C TRP A 79 2.43 3.66 -14.36
N TYR A 80 2.20 3.97 -13.09
CA TYR A 80 0.88 3.86 -12.46
C TYR A 80 0.11 5.17 -12.61
N ASN A 81 -1.09 5.09 -13.18
CA ASN A 81 -1.81 6.28 -13.64
C ASN A 81 -2.90 6.75 -12.68
N GLU A 82 -3.33 5.93 -11.72
CA GLU A 82 -4.36 6.33 -10.77
C GLU A 82 -3.75 7.03 -9.55
N ALA A 83 -4.34 8.15 -9.16
CA ALA A 83 -3.97 8.85 -7.93
C ALA A 83 -4.37 8.03 -6.69
N LEU A 84 -3.59 8.19 -5.63
CA LEU A 84 -3.86 7.58 -4.34
C LEU A 84 -4.32 8.64 -3.35
N THR A 85 -5.30 8.30 -2.53
CA THR A 85 -5.69 9.11 -1.38
C THR A 85 -4.96 8.60 -0.15
N VAL A 86 -4.40 9.53 0.62
CA VAL A 86 -3.50 9.21 1.73
C VAL A 86 -3.84 10.07 2.94
N VAL A 87 -3.73 9.49 4.13
CA VAL A 87 -3.89 10.24 5.38
C VAL A 87 -2.52 10.38 6.03
N MET A 88 -2.08 11.63 6.18
CA MET A 88 -0.84 11.96 6.87
C MET A 88 -1.15 12.61 8.23
N HIS A 89 -0.51 12.10 9.28
CA HIS A 89 -0.55 12.70 10.61
C HIS A 89 0.67 13.61 10.81
N GLY A 90 0.51 14.62 11.66
CA GLY A 90 1.55 15.59 12.00
C GLY A 90 1.28 16.99 11.48
N ASP A 91 2.05 17.94 11.99
CA ASP A 91 1.80 19.38 11.79
C ASP A 91 2.44 19.95 10.52
N ASP A 92 3.41 19.23 9.93
CA ASP A 92 4.12 19.66 8.72
C ASP A 92 3.49 19.03 7.48
N ALA A 93 2.32 19.58 7.11
CA ALA A 93 1.57 19.16 5.94
C ALA A 93 2.34 19.48 4.65
N PRO A 94 2.51 18.51 3.74
CA PRO A 94 3.27 18.71 2.52
C PRO A 94 2.52 19.62 1.55
N GLN A 95 3.28 20.30 0.70
CA GLN A 95 2.72 21.24 -0.28
C GLN A 95 2.43 20.54 -1.61
N ARG A 96 1.49 21.09 -2.39
CA ARG A 96 1.26 20.65 -3.77
C ARG A 96 2.58 20.72 -4.56
N GLY A 97 2.86 19.67 -5.31
CA GLY A 97 4.08 19.50 -6.09
C GLY A 97 5.23 18.86 -5.32
N GLU A 98 5.15 18.76 -3.99
CA GLU A 98 6.17 18.09 -3.17
C GLU A 98 6.27 16.61 -3.53
N ARG A 99 7.51 16.10 -3.52
CA ARG A 99 7.79 14.69 -3.78
C ARG A 99 7.89 13.94 -2.45
N LEU A 100 7.13 12.87 -2.35
CA LEU A 100 7.09 11.96 -1.20
C LEU A 100 7.31 10.52 -1.67
N PHE A 101 7.35 9.59 -0.74
CA PHE A 101 7.42 8.16 -1.00
C PHE A 101 6.35 7.43 -0.20
N VAL A 102 5.67 6.48 -0.84
CA VAL A 102 4.60 5.71 -0.22
C VAL A 102 5.03 4.28 0.10
N GLY A 103 4.68 3.86 1.30
CA GLY A 103 4.78 2.49 1.78
C GLY A 103 3.41 1.85 1.94
N LEU A 104 3.41 0.56 2.24
CA LEU A 104 2.18 -0.24 2.36
C LEU A 104 2.14 -0.88 3.74
N GLN A 105 1.06 -0.63 4.50
CA GLN A 105 0.79 -1.32 5.77
C GLN A 105 -0.54 -2.06 5.69
N HIS A 106 -0.61 -3.27 6.23
CA HIS A 106 -1.85 -4.07 6.25
C HIS A 106 -2.53 -4.21 4.87
N ALA A 107 -1.73 -4.21 3.80
CA ALA A 107 -2.22 -4.36 2.44
C ALA A 107 -2.93 -5.69 2.23
N ARG A 108 -4.04 -5.66 1.50
CA ARG A 108 -4.77 -6.87 1.13
C ARG A 108 -4.52 -7.17 -0.34
N LEU A 109 -3.97 -8.35 -0.61
CA LEU A 109 -3.64 -8.84 -1.94
C LEU A 109 -4.76 -9.76 -2.45
N TYR A 110 -5.12 -9.61 -3.73
CA TYR A 110 -6.14 -10.40 -4.38
C TYR A 110 -5.69 -10.87 -5.76
N ASN A 111 -6.02 -12.11 -6.10
CA ASN A 111 -6.00 -12.63 -7.46
C ASN A 111 -7.46 -12.80 -7.92
N GLY A 112 -7.96 -11.84 -8.70
CA GLY A 112 -9.39 -11.75 -8.96
C GLY A 112 -10.16 -11.50 -7.65
N ASP A 113 -11.11 -12.37 -7.33
CA ASP A 113 -11.90 -12.28 -6.10
C ASP A 113 -11.27 -13.07 -4.92
N GLU A 114 -10.20 -13.82 -5.17
CA GLU A 114 -9.54 -14.64 -4.16
C GLU A 114 -8.49 -13.83 -3.39
N ARG A 115 -8.66 -13.74 -2.06
CA ARG A 115 -7.69 -13.09 -1.19
C ARG A 115 -6.46 -13.98 -1.03
N ILE A 116 -5.28 -13.41 -1.26
CA ILE A 116 -4.00 -14.06 -1.00
C ILE A 116 -3.69 -13.88 0.49
N GLU A 117 -3.71 -14.97 1.25
CA GLU A 117 -3.46 -14.97 2.69
C GLU A 117 -2.05 -14.48 3.01
N THR A 118 -1.93 -13.76 4.13
CA THR A 118 -0.63 -13.42 4.73
C THR A 118 -0.22 -14.48 5.74
N ARG A 119 1.08 -14.55 6.06
CA ARG A 119 1.62 -15.52 7.03
C ARG A 119 0.93 -15.44 8.41
N ASP A 120 0.59 -14.24 8.88
CA ASP A 120 -0.06 -14.05 10.18
C ASP A 120 -1.51 -14.57 10.17
N GLU A 121 -2.21 -14.41 9.05
CA GLU A 121 -3.54 -14.97 8.85
C GLU A 121 -3.50 -16.50 8.66
N GLU A 122 -2.49 -17.03 7.97
CA GLU A 122 -2.30 -18.46 7.79
C GLU A 122 -2.04 -19.17 9.14
N LEU A 123 -1.21 -18.58 10.02
CA LEU A 123 -1.00 -19.09 11.37
C LEU A 123 -2.28 -19.05 12.22
N ALA A 124 -3.06 -17.98 12.13
CA ALA A 124 -4.33 -17.86 12.82
C ALA A 124 -5.36 -18.88 12.31
N LEU A 125 -5.42 -19.13 10.99
CA LEU A 125 -6.32 -20.10 10.38
C LEU A 125 -5.94 -21.55 10.73
N ARG A 126 -4.64 -21.88 10.73
CA ARG A 126 -4.13 -23.19 11.16
C ARG A 126 -4.48 -23.47 12.63
N THR A 127 -4.35 -22.46 13.50
CA THR A 127 -4.70 -22.60 14.92
C THR A 127 -6.20 -22.82 15.11
N LYS A 128 -7.06 -22.13 14.33
CA LYS A 128 -8.52 -22.34 14.36
C LYS A 128 -8.96 -23.73 13.91
N ARG A 129 -8.24 -24.36 12.97
CA ARG A 129 -8.57 -25.73 12.48
C ARG A 129 -8.17 -26.85 13.45
N LEU A 130 -7.29 -26.58 14.41
CA LEU A 130 -6.82 -27.58 15.39
C LEU A 130 -7.63 -27.60 16.69
N ILE A 131 -8.52 -26.63 16.88
CA ILE A 131 -9.36 -26.47 18.08
C ILE A 131 -10.85 -26.63 17.77
N GLY A 132 -11.20 -27.12 16.57
CA GLY A 132 -12.57 -27.36 16.11
C GLY A 132 -12.83 -28.81 15.76
#